data_AF-A0A1F3QH34-F1
#
_entry.id   AF-A0A1F3QH34-F1
#
_cell.length_a   1.000
_cell.length_b   1.000
_cell.length_c   1.000
_cell.angle_alpha   90.00
_cell.angle_beta   90.00
_cell.angle_gamma   90.00
#
_symmetry.space_group_name_H-M   'P 1'
#
loop_
_entity.id
_entity.type
_entity.pdbx_description
1 polymer ?
#
loop_
_entity_poly.entity_id
_entity_poly.type
_entity_poly.pdbx_seq_one_letter_code
_entity_poly.pdbx_strand_id
1 'polypeptide(L)'
;MKKLYTTSEYKKRNSKRSADAMFKLRKKKPQKKNYITNEKKFVAITPKGEYFSGQKRIVYPTVTLTAPEDFSLINQTEATINYFNNASSLLKKRYQVLFDISKIKTLTTDAIAVLVAKINDSSFHFKSGISGNEPNDGNLKKLFVESGFYDFVKTTGFVKPTSGNQLLIHKITNNRVEPDIAKNACLHGLRHTFKNEEIFEPLYDILIEVMQNTNNHAGETRGKYDWWLNVYNHPDSSITSYTFLDLGSGIFESLPVRSFKKDFFELFGWKSDFNLELVPKLFAGEIKSRTAKPERGKGIPQVFGCSQDGTFKKFILISNDIYADLKNKSYKLINTQFDGTMYYWEINNK
;
A
#
# COMPACT_ATOMS: atom_id res chain seq x y z
N MET A 1 -42.52 -3.57 -34.69
CA MET A 1 -41.40 -2.65 -34.38
C MET A 1 -41.88 -1.20 -34.49
N LYS A 2 -41.53 -0.32 -33.54
CA LYS A 2 -41.94 1.10 -33.59
C LYS A 2 -41.36 1.77 -34.84
N LYS A 3 -42.19 2.51 -35.61
CA LYS A 3 -41.82 3.19 -36.88
C LYS A 3 -40.57 4.09 -36.78
N LEU A 4 -40.26 4.57 -35.57
CA LEU A 4 -39.05 5.32 -35.22
C LEU A 4 -37.73 4.61 -35.57
N TYR A 5 -37.72 3.28 -35.67
CA TYR A 5 -36.50 2.49 -35.88
C TYR A 5 -36.39 1.82 -37.25
N THR A 6 -37.42 1.93 -38.08
CA THR A 6 -37.49 1.18 -39.35
C THR A 6 -37.51 2.07 -40.60
N THR A 7 -37.94 3.34 -40.52
CA THR A 7 -37.94 4.24 -41.69
C THR A 7 -36.76 5.21 -41.69
N SER A 8 -36.13 5.37 -42.86
CA SER A 8 -34.93 6.19 -43.08
C SER A 8 -35.15 7.66 -42.71
N GLU A 9 -36.34 8.21 -42.99
CA GLU A 9 -36.72 9.57 -42.63
C GLU A 9 -36.70 9.81 -41.11
N TYR A 10 -37.18 8.85 -40.33
CA TYR A 10 -37.24 8.99 -38.87
C TYR A 10 -35.86 8.89 -38.23
N LYS A 11 -34.99 8.02 -38.77
CA LYS A 11 -33.57 7.96 -38.37
C LYS A 11 -32.84 9.27 -38.68
N LYS A 12 -33.07 9.85 -39.86
CA LYS A 12 -32.46 11.14 -40.26
C LYS A 12 -32.92 12.30 -39.37
N ARG A 13 -34.22 12.36 -39.06
CA ARG A 13 -34.79 13.37 -38.15
C ARG A 13 -34.23 13.24 -36.73
N ASN A 14 -34.09 12.02 -36.21
CA ASN A 14 -33.58 11.80 -34.86
C ASN A 14 -32.08 12.09 -34.76
N SER A 15 -31.30 11.73 -35.79
CA SER A 15 -29.86 12.04 -35.86
C SER A 15 -29.61 13.55 -35.90
N LYS A 16 -30.38 14.30 -36.69
CA LYS A 16 -30.30 15.77 -36.73
C LYS A 16 -30.64 16.39 -35.37
N ARG A 17 -31.70 15.91 -34.70
CA ARG A 17 -32.10 16.40 -33.37
C ARG A 17 -31.04 16.13 -32.29
N SER A 18 -30.37 14.98 -32.36
CA SER A 18 -29.26 14.62 -31.46
C SER A 18 -28.03 15.52 -31.70
N ALA A 19 -27.67 15.76 -32.98
CA ALA A 19 -26.58 16.66 -33.35
C ALA A 19 -26.83 18.10 -32.87
N ASP A 20 -28.05 18.62 -33.03
CA ASP A 20 -28.44 19.95 -32.56
C ASP A 20 -28.38 20.07 -31.03
N ALA A 21 -28.74 19.01 -30.30
CA ALA A 21 -28.64 18.97 -28.85
C ALA A 21 -27.16 19.00 -28.38
N MET A 22 -26.30 18.22 -29.04
CA MET A 22 -24.85 18.21 -28.77
C MET A 22 -24.19 19.56 -29.11
N PHE A 23 -24.65 20.24 -30.17
CA PHE A 23 -24.16 21.57 -30.55
C PHE A 23 -24.56 22.64 -29.51
N LYS A 24 -25.80 22.57 -28.97
CA LYS A 24 -26.25 23.45 -27.87
C LYS A 24 -25.48 23.21 -26.57
N LEU A 25 -25.13 21.95 -26.26
CA LEU A 25 -24.29 21.60 -25.11
C LEU A 25 -22.86 22.11 -25.27
N ARG A 26 -22.27 22.03 -26.47
CA ARG A 26 -20.94 22.57 -26.77
C ARG A 26 -20.88 24.10 -26.73
N LYS A 27 -21.97 24.80 -27.07
CA LYS A 27 -22.07 26.27 -26.91
C LYS A 27 -22.19 26.72 -25.45
N LYS A 28 -22.58 25.85 -24.52
CA LYS A 28 -22.50 26.10 -23.07
C LYS A 28 -21.07 25.82 -22.54
N LYS A 29 -20.08 26.57 -23.03
CA LYS A 29 -18.79 26.68 -22.30
C LYS A 29 -19.04 27.48 -21.00
N PRO A 30 -18.47 27.10 -19.84
CA PRO A 30 -18.54 27.94 -18.66
C PRO A 30 -17.77 29.23 -18.95
N GLN A 31 -18.46 30.37 -18.96
CA GLN A 31 -17.79 31.66 -18.89
C GLN A 31 -16.98 31.67 -17.58
N LYS A 32 -15.66 31.77 -17.69
CA LYS A 32 -14.79 32.15 -16.56
C LYS A 32 -15.30 33.51 -16.08
N LYS A 33 -16.02 33.54 -14.96
CA LYS A 33 -16.36 34.80 -14.28
C LYS A 33 -15.13 35.22 -13.49
N ASN A 34 -14.53 36.32 -13.92
CA ASN A 34 -13.50 37.03 -13.20
C ASN A 34 -14.04 37.43 -11.82
N TYR A 35 -13.31 37.07 -10.76
CA TYR A 35 -13.58 37.55 -9.42
C TYR A 35 -13.18 39.02 -9.36
N ILE A 36 -14.17 39.91 -9.31
CA ILE A 36 -14.00 41.26 -8.81
C ILE A 36 -14.47 41.22 -7.35
N THR A 37 -13.53 41.53 -6.46
CA THR A 37 -13.75 41.81 -5.04
C THR A 37 -14.82 42.87 -4.85
N ASN A 38 -15.83 42.59 -4.02
CA ASN A 38 -16.19 43.47 -2.91
C ASN A 38 -17.33 42.91 -2.07
N GLU A 39 -17.18 43.14 -0.77
CA GLU A 39 -18.13 42.93 0.30
C GLU A 39 -19.50 43.56 -0.01
N LYS A 40 -20.58 42.81 0.27
CA LYS A 40 -21.73 43.28 1.07
C LYS A 40 -22.84 42.22 1.13
N LYS A 41 -23.34 42.03 2.34
CA LYS A 41 -24.50 41.22 2.72
C LYS A 41 -25.75 41.62 1.90
N PHE A 42 -26.38 40.66 1.23
CA PHE A 42 -27.80 40.74 0.88
C PHE A 42 -28.44 39.35 0.96
N VAL A 43 -29.38 39.21 1.90
CA VAL A 43 -30.39 38.14 1.90
C VAL A 43 -31.43 38.57 0.87
N ALA A 44 -31.46 37.90 -0.29
CA ALA A 44 -32.51 38.10 -1.28
C ALA A 44 -33.48 36.91 -1.20
N ILE A 45 -34.68 37.20 -0.70
CA ILE A 45 -35.84 36.31 -0.74
C ILE A 45 -36.42 36.41 -2.16
N THR A 46 -36.51 35.29 -2.89
CA THR A 46 -37.29 35.21 -4.13
C THR A 46 -38.61 34.46 -3.87
N PRO A 47 -39.73 34.92 -4.47
CA PRO A 47 -41.03 34.28 -4.33
C PRO A 47 -41.12 33.13 -5.34
N LYS A 48 -40.60 31.96 -4.97
CA LYS A 48 -41.03 30.62 -5.42
C LYS A 48 -40.15 29.60 -4.70
N GLY A 49 -40.78 28.88 -3.78
CA GLY A 49 -40.13 27.94 -2.88
C GLY A 49 -39.49 26.76 -3.61
N GLU A 50 -38.19 26.87 -3.84
CA GLU A 50 -37.31 25.71 -3.95
C GLU A 50 -36.18 25.91 -2.94
N TYR A 51 -36.31 25.24 -1.79
CA TYR A 51 -35.21 25.09 -0.85
C TYR A 51 -34.13 24.26 -1.53
N PHE A 52 -33.14 24.90 -2.13
CA PHE A 52 -31.84 24.25 -2.29
C PHE A 52 -31.27 24.12 -0.88
N SER A 53 -31.46 22.94 -0.28
CA SER A 53 -30.64 22.50 0.84
C SER A 53 -29.21 22.33 0.33
N GLY A 54 -28.51 23.43 0.13
CA GLY A 54 -27.06 23.43 0.06
C GLY A 54 -26.59 22.99 1.43
N GLN A 55 -26.44 21.68 1.64
CA GLN A 55 -25.70 21.15 2.77
C GLN A 55 -24.36 21.90 2.75
N LYS A 56 -24.15 22.79 3.73
CA LYS A 56 -22.84 23.40 3.94
C LYS A 56 -21.85 22.24 3.98
N ARG A 57 -20.96 22.18 2.99
CA ARG A 57 -19.93 21.14 2.93
C ARG A 57 -19.10 21.32 4.19
N ILE A 58 -19.28 20.43 5.16
CA ILE A 58 -18.53 20.45 6.42
C ILE A 58 -17.08 20.21 6.04
N VAL A 59 -16.26 21.25 6.11
CA VAL A 59 -14.81 21.14 5.90
C VAL A 59 -14.21 20.83 7.26
N TYR A 60 -13.78 19.59 7.44
CA TYR A 60 -13.06 19.19 8.65
C TYR A 60 -11.65 19.80 8.62
N PRO A 61 -11.12 20.22 9.78
CA PRO A 61 -9.80 20.82 9.85
C PRO A 61 -8.71 19.80 9.49
N THR A 62 -7.57 20.33 9.05
CA THR A 62 -6.36 19.55 8.84
C THR A 62 -5.62 19.38 10.15
N VAL A 63 -5.32 18.12 10.50
CA VAL A 63 -4.51 17.75 11.65
C VAL A 63 -3.12 17.37 11.14
N THR A 64 -2.11 18.06 11.66
CA THR A 64 -0.70 17.70 11.40
C THR A 64 -0.30 16.57 12.32
N LEU A 65 0.21 15.48 11.74
CA LEU A 65 0.78 14.35 12.46
C LEU A 65 2.28 14.30 12.23
N THR A 66 3.03 14.60 13.29
CA THR A 66 4.49 14.48 13.30
C THR A 66 4.90 13.01 13.44
N ALA A 67 5.75 12.55 12.53
CA ALA A 67 6.31 11.20 12.56
C ALA A 67 7.28 11.01 13.74
N PRO A 68 7.47 9.77 14.23
CA PRO A 68 8.53 9.47 15.19
C PRO A 68 9.90 9.83 14.63
N GLU A 69 10.85 10.22 15.51
CA GLU A 69 12.21 10.58 15.07
C GLU A 69 12.90 9.42 14.32
N ASP A 70 12.70 8.19 14.78
CA ASP A 70 13.03 6.99 14.02
C ASP A 70 11.82 6.49 13.25
N PHE A 71 11.77 6.82 11.96
CA PHE A 71 10.67 6.44 11.07
C PHE A 71 11.03 5.14 10.35
N SER A 72 10.83 4.03 11.07
CA SER A 72 11.19 2.68 10.65
C SER A 72 10.26 1.63 11.25
N LEU A 73 9.64 0.77 10.43
CA LEU A 73 8.88 -0.38 10.93
C LEU A 73 9.80 -1.45 11.50
N ILE A 74 11.07 -1.44 11.12
CA ILE A 74 11.99 -2.51 11.49
C ILE A 74 12.68 -2.20 12.82
N ASN A 75 13.09 -0.95 12.99
CA ASN A 75 13.84 -0.51 14.17
C ASN A 75 12.89 0.06 15.25
N GLN A 76 11.84 0.78 14.83
CA GLN A 76 10.90 1.49 15.71
C GLN A 76 9.43 1.09 15.44
N THR A 77 9.21 -0.21 15.30
CA THR A 77 7.95 -0.84 14.85
C THR A 77 6.69 -0.23 15.46
N GLU A 78 6.55 -0.27 16.79
CA GLU A 78 5.29 0.13 17.43
C GLU A 78 4.98 1.61 17.26
N ALA A 79 5.98 2.49 17.37
CA ALA A 79 5.75 3.93 17.21
C ALA A 79 5.37 4.27 15.76
N THR A 80 6.01 3.61 14.78
CA THR A 80 5.68 3.84 13.38
C THR A 80 4.32 3.25 12.99
N ILE A 81 3.92 2.08 13.51
CA ILE A 81 2.56 1.56 13.30
C ILE A 81 1.53 2.46 13.97
N ASN A 82 1.78 2.91 15.22
CA ASN A 82 0.89 3.83 15.92
C ASN A 82 0.69 5.14 15.16
N TYR A 83 1.73 5.66 14.51
CA TYR A 83 1.63 6.82 13.64
C TYR A 83 0.59 6.62 12.52
N PHE A 84 0.63 5.49 11.82
CA PHE A 84 -0.36 5.17 10.78
C PHE A 84 -1.75 4.88 11.35
N ASN A 85 -1.85 4.20 12.49
CA ASN A 85 -3.14 3.92 13.14
C ASN A 85 -3.83 5.20 13.61
N ASN A 86 -3.07 6.15 14.15
CA ASN A 86 -3.55 7.48 14.52
C ASN A 86 -4.06 8.25 13.29
N ALA A 87 -3.30 8.21 12.18
CA ALA A 87 -3.72 8.80 10.92
C ALA A 87 -5.03 8.18 10.41
N SER A 88 -5.13 6.85 10.38
CA SER A 88 -6.35 6.13 9.96
C SER A 88 -7.55 6.51 10.83
N SER A 89 -7.38 6.59 12.15
CA SER A 89 -8.43 7.00 13.09
C SER A 89 -8.96 8.41 12.81
N LEU A 90 -8.07 9.36 12.51
CA LEU A 90 -8.43 10.73 12.13
C LEU A 90 -9.13 10.79 10.77
N LEU A 91 -8.58 10.09 9.77
CA LEU A 91 -9.14 10.02 8.41
C LEU A 91 -10.54 9.40 8.41
N LYS A 92 -10.77 8.36 9.21
CA LYS A 92 -12.08 7.72 9.42
C LYS A 92 -13.11 8.68 10.00
N LYS A 93 -12.67 9.57 10.90
CA LYS A 93 -13.47 10.66 11.47
C LYS A 93 -13.62 11.87 10.53
N ARG A 94 -13.18 11.75 9.27
CA ARG A 94 -13.25 12.77 8.20
C ARG A 94 -12.28 13.95 8.35
N TYR A 95 -11.40 13.95 9.35
CA TYR A 95 -10.33 14.94 9.42
C TYR A 95 -9.40 14.78 8.21
N GLN A 96 -8.82 15.91 7.79
CA GLN A 96 -7.72 15.88 6.83
C GLN A 96 -6.43 15.66 7.62
N VAL A 97 -5.49 14.90 7.07
CA VAL A 97 -4.21 14.62 7.74
C VAL A 97 -3.06 15.15 6.90
N LEU A 98 -2.18 15.90 7.56
CA LEU A 98 -0.87 16.25 7.02
C LEU A 98 0.18 15.35 7.69
N PHE A 99 0.83 14.51 6.89
CA PHE A 99 1.96 13.68 7.31
C PHE A 99 3.22 14.55 7.37
N ASP A 100 3.65 14.91 8.58
CA ASP A 100 4.86 15.69 8.82
C ASP A 100 6.03 14.79 9.18
N ILE A 101 6.91 14.57 8.20
CA ILE A 101 8.17 13.82 8.34
C ILE A 101 9.39 14.75 8.36
N SER A 102 9.22 16.06 8.53
CA SER A 102 10.31 17.03 8.41
C SER A 102 11.40 16.89 9.46
N LYS A 103 11.07 16.39 10.66
CA LYS A 103 11.95 16.29 11.83
C LYS A 103 12.49 14.89 12.12
N ILE A 104 12.30 13.94 11.21
CA ILE A 104 12.84 12.58 11.39
C ILE A 104 14.37 12.62 11.37
N LYS A 105 14.99 11.71 12.13
CA LYS A 105 16.45 11.53 12.23
C LYS A 105 16.92 10.26 11.54
N THR A 106 16.04 9.27 11.38
CA THR A 106 16.28 8.06 10.62
C THR A 106 15.06 7.71 9.78
N LEU A 107 15.31 7.12 8.61
CA LEU A 107 14.30 6.71 7.64
C LEU A 107 14.73 5.39 7.02
N THR A 108 13.84 4.40 7.00
CA THR A 108 14.08 3.13 6.31
C THR A 108 13.08 2.92 5.17
N THR A 109 13.48 2.13 4.18
CA THR A 109 12.73 1.94 2.92
C THR A 109 11.40 1.21 3.11
N ASP A 110 11.26 0.43 4.19
CA ASP A 110 10.01 -0.19 4.62
C ASP A 110 8.97 0.85 5.04
N ALA A 111 9.35 1.87 5.84
CA ALA A 111 8.43 2.92 6.26
C ALA A 111 7.94 3.76 5.09
N ILE A 112 8.80 4.01 4.11
CA ILE A 112 8.41 4.65 2.85
C ILE A 112 7.39 3.78 2.11
N ALA A 113 7.68 2.49 1.92
CA ALA A 113 6.78 1.58 1.20
C ALA A 113 5.40 1.49 1.87
N VAL A 114 5.36 1.39 3.21
CA VAL A 114 4.10 1.39 3.98
C VAL A 114 3.36 2.73 3.87
N LEU A 115 4.08 3.86 3.98
CA LEU A 115 3.48 5.18 3.80
C LEU A 115 2.81 5.30 2.43
N VAL A 116 3.54 4.97 1.36
CA VAL A 116 3.02 5.03 -0.01
C VAL A 116 1.82 4.12 -0.19
N ALA A 117 1.89 2.89 0.32
CA ALA A 117 0.80 1.95 0.24
C ALA A 117 -0.47 2.46 0.94
N LYS A 118 -0.34 2.96 2.18
CA LYS A 118 -1.47 3.46 2.96
C LYS A 118 -2.09 4.71 2.32
N ILE A 119 -1.31 5.69 1.87
CA ILE A 119 -1.88 6.92 1.27
C ILE A 119 -2.60 6.66 -0.07
N ASN A 120 -2.22 5.57 -0.78
CA ASN A 120 -2.88 5.17 -2.03
C ASN A 120 -4.06 4.20 -1.82
N ASP A 121 -4.27 3.72 -0.59
CA ASP A 121 -5.37 2.82 -0.26
C ASP A 121 -6.63 3.60 0.16
N SER A 122 -7.68 3.43 -0.63
CA SER A 122 -9.00 4.01 -0.37
C SER A 122 -9.61 3.60 0.97
N SER A 123 -9.27 2.40 1.46
CA SER A 123 -9.75 1.90 2.76
C SER A 123 -9.07 2.63 3.92
N PHE A 124 -7.80 3.02 3.76
CA PHE A 124 -7.06 3.79 4.75
C PHE A 124 -7.53 5.25 4.84
N HIS A 125 -7.72 5.93 3.71
CA HIS A 125 -7.98 7.37 3.72
C HIS A 125 -9.46 7.75 3.74
N PHE A 126 -10.40 6.81 3.59
CA PHE A 126 -11.85 7.03 3.74
C PHE A 126 -12.43 8.21 2.92
N LYS A 127 -11.84 8.55 1.76
CA LYS A 127 -12.14 9.77 0.95
C LYS A 127 -11.82 11.11 1.66
N SER A 128 -11.09 11.08 2.75
CA SER A 128 -10.58 12.25 3.47
C SER A 128 -9.27 12.74 2.82
N GLY A 129 -8.96 14.02 3.01
CA GLY A 129 -7.79 14.64 2.40
C GLY A 129 -6.50 14.23 3.08
N ILE A 130 -5.48 13.91 2.28
CA ILE A 130 -4.12 13.63 2.74
C ILE A 130 -3.17 14.62 2.05
N SER A 131 -2.27 15.19 2.84
CA SER A 131 -1.10 15.93 2.38
C SER A 131 0.13 15.53 3.20
N GLY A 132 1.31 15.99 2.82
CA GLY A 132 2.53 15.74 3.57
C GLY A 132 3.68 16.60 3.10
N ASN A 133 4.82 16.44 3.76
CA ASN A 133 6.10 17.06 3.40
C ASN A 133 7.20 16.00 3.26
N GLU A 134 8.44 16.46 3.15
CA GLU A 134 9.64 15.63 3.05
C GLU A 134 10.60 15.92 4.22
N PRO A 135 11.59 15.05 4.48
CA PRO A 135 12.58 15.28 5.53
C PRO A 135 13.38 16.57 5.31
N ASN A 136 13.73 17.28 6.39
CA ASN A 136 14.63 18.42 6.32
C ASN A 136 16.10 18.00 6.14
N ASP A 137 16.46 16.82 6.66
CA ASP A 137 17.80 16.26 6.49
C ASP A 137 18.04 15.91 5.01
N GLY A 138 19.17 16.38 4.46
CA GLY A 138 19.49 16.22 3.04
C GLY A 138 19.70 14.77 2.60
N ASN A 139 20.27 13.91 3.46
CA ASN A 139 20.49 12.50 3.15
C ASN A 139 19.19 11.72 3.21
N LEU A 140 18.36 11.97 4.23
CA LEU A 140 17.03 11.34 4.33
C LEU A 140 16.11 11.80 3.20
N LYS A 141 16.18 13.09 2.81
CA LYS A 141 15.46 13.61 1.64
C LYS A 141 15.92 12.95 0.35
N LYS A 142 17.23 12.76 0.16
CA LYS A 142 17.78 12.03 -0.99
C LYS A 142 17.23 10.60 -1.04
N LEU A 143 17.31 9.86 0.07
CA LEU A 143 16.71 8.52 0.19
C LEU A 143 15.21 8.52 -0.16
N PHE A 144 14.46 9.48 0.38
CA PHE A 144 13.03 9.62 0.14
C PHE A 144 12.69 9.88 -1.33
N VAL A 145 13.44 10.77 -1.99
CA VAL A 145 13.30 11.04 -3.43
C VAL A 145 13.67 9.81 -4.27
N GLU A 146 14.83 9.22 -4.00
CA GLU A 146 15.36 8.09 -4.75
C GLU A 146 14.48 6.85 -4.62
N SER A 147 13.82 6.65 -3.48
CA SER A 147 12.91 5.53 -3.24
C SER A 147 11.75 5.40 -4.23
N GLY A 148 11.46 6.42 -5.03
CA GLY A 148 10.29 6.42 -5.91
C GLY A 148 9.01 6.92 -5.25
N PHE A 149 9.05 7.42 -4.01
CA PHE A 149 7.86 7.95 -3.31
C PHE A 149 7.03 8.90 -4.17
N TYR A 150 7.70 9.85 -4.83
CA TYR A 150 7.05 10.86 -5.65
C TYR A 150 6.29 10.28 -6.85
N ASP A 151 6.58 9.04 -7.25
CA ASP A 151 5.87 8.34 -8.33
C ASP A 151 4.39 8.09 -8.02
N PHE A 152 4.05 8.06 -6.74
CA PHE A 152 2.74 7.69 -6.23
C PHE A 152 1.96 8.85 -5.62
N VAL A 153 2.49 10.08 -5.69
CA VAL A 153 1.84 11.27 -5.15
C VAL A 153 1.83 12.43 -6.13
N LYS A 154 0.96 13.42 -5.86
CA LYS A 154 0.96 14.69 -6.58
C LYS A 154 1.73 15.73 -5.78
N THR A 155 2.60 16.47 -6.44
CA THR A 155 3.31 17.61 -5.87
C THR A 155 2.61 18.91 -6.24
N THR A 156 2.66 19.89 -5.33
CA THR A 156 2.18 21.26 -5.60
C THR A 156 3.37 22.15 -5.93
N GLY A 157 3.33 22.86 -7.07
CA GLY A 157 4.24 23.98 -7.34
C GLY A 157 5.69 23.65 -7.74
N PHE A 158 6.06 22.37 -7.85
CA PHE A 158 7.43 21.95 -8.22
C PHE A 158 7.44 20.89 -9.32
N VAL A 159 8.51 20.88 -10.12
CA VAL A 159 8.85 19.74 -10.99
C VAL A 159 9.03 18.53 -10.09
N LYS A 160 8.32 17.46 -10.40
CA LYS A 160 8.39 16.20 -9.64
C LYS A 160 9.84 15.69 -9.62
N PRO A 161 10.42 15.42 -8.45
CA PRO A 161 11.74 14.82 -8.37
C PRO A 161 11.78 13.49 -9.14
N THR A 162 12.81 13.29 -9.95
CA THR A 162 13.01 12.02 -10.67
C THR A 162 13.61 10.99 -9.73
N SER A 163 12.96 9.84 -9.60
CA SER A 163 13.50 8.68 -8.89
C SER A 163 14.71 8.13 -9.67
N GLY A 164 15.88 8.13 -9.04
CA GLY A 164 17.09 7.63 -9.67
C GLY A 164 17.12 6.11 -9.65
N ASN A 165 16.77 5.43 -10.74
CA ASN A 165 16.89 3.97 -10.96
C ASN A 165 16.38 2.98 -9.88
N GLN A 166 15.91 3.40 -8.71
CA GLN A 166 15.35 2.51 -7.67
C GLN A 166 13.94 2.07 -8.06
N LEU A 167 13.51 0.93 -7.54
CA LEU A 167 12.26 0.30 -7.95
C LEU A 167 11.27 0.22 -6.80
N LEU A 168 10.40 1.22 -6.68
CA LEU A 168 9.14 1.07 -5.94
C LEU A 168 8.02 0.77 -6.92
N ILE A 169 7.45 -0.42 -6.76
CA ILE A 169 6.47 -0.99 -7.68
C ILE A 169 5.16 -1.20 -6.92
N HIS A 170 4.07 -0.64 -7.46
CA HIS A 170 2.70 -0.99 -7.08
C HIS A 170 2.06 -1.83 -8.18
N LYS A 171 1.39 -2.92 -7.81
CA LYS A 171 0.65 -3.75 -8.75
C LYS A 171 -0.70 -4.18 -8.21
N ILE A 172 -1.72 -3.94 -9.03
CA ILE A 172 -3.05 -4.56 -8.90
C ILE A 172 -3.20 -5.53 -10.08
N THR A 173 -3.27 -6.83 -9.81
CA THR A 173 -3.23 -7.89 -10.81
C THR A 173 -4.41 -8.84 -10.67
N ASN A 174 -4.79 -9.49 -11.78
CA ASN A 174 -5.71 -10.64 -11.74
C ASN A 174 -4.96 -11.96 -11.51
N ASN A 175 -3.64 -11.94 -11.68
CA ASN A 175 -2.77 -13.07 -11.42
C ASN A 175 -2.25 -12.99 -9.98
N ARG A 176 -2.16 -14.14 -9.33
CA ARG A 176 -1.63 -14.24 -7.97
C ARG A 176 -0.11 -14.03 -7.90
N VAL A 177 0.58 -14.27 -9.02
CA VAL A 177 2.05 -14.21 -9.13
C VAL A 177 2.40 -13.53 -10.44
N GLU A 178 3.45 -12.72 -10.42
CA GLU A 178 4.00 -12.05 -11.60
C GLU A 178 5.50 -12.41 -11.76
N PRO A 179 5.84 -13.56 -12.39
CA PRO A 179 7.20 -14.08 -12.46
C PRO A 179 8.22 -13.11 -13.10
N ASP A 180 7.81 -12.37 -14.13
CA ASP A 180 8.69 -11.39 -14.79
C ASP A 180 9.05 -10.22 -13.88
N ILE A 181 8.11 -9.78 -13.03
CA ILE A 181 8.39 -8.74 -12.04
C ILE A 181 9.35 -9.27 -10.98
N ALA A 182 9.12 -10.49 -10.49
CA ALA A 182 10.02 -11.14 -9.54
C ALA A 182 11.45 -11.26 -10.11
N LYS A 183 11.59 -11.74 -11.35
CA LYS A 183 12.88 -11.85 -12.03
C LYS A 183 13.57 -10.48 -12.17
N ASN A 184 12.86 -9.46 -12.62
CA ASN A 184 13.42 -8.12 -12.78
C ASN A 184 13.85 -7.51 -11.43
N ALA A 185 13.08 -7.72 -10.37
CA ALA A 185 13.44 -7.31 -9.02
C ALA A 185 14.70 -8.01 -8.53
N CYS A 186 14.83 -9.33 -8.74
CA CYS A 186 16.07 -10.05 -8.45
C CYS A 186 17.26 -9.44 -9.20
N LEU A 187 17.18 -9.35 -10.52
CA LEU A 187 18.27 -8.83 -11.35
C LEU A 187 18.68 -7.41 -10.94
N HIS A 188 17.72 -6.58 -10.54
CA HIS A 188 17.99 -5.22 -10.08
C HIS A 188 18.90 -5.18 -8.85
N GLY A 189 18.63 -6.03 -7.84
CA GLY A 189 19.49 -6.09 -6.65
C GLY A 189 20.78 -6.86 -6.88
N LEU A 190 20.74 -7.98 -7.61
CA LEU A 190 21.93 -8.81 -7.86
C LEU A 190 23.03 -8.06 -8.62
N ARG A 191 22.65 -7.24 -9.61
CA ARG A 191 23.57 -6.33 -10.31
C ARG A 191 24.27 -5.35 -9.37
N HIS A 192 23.59 -4.88 -8.33
CA HIS A 192 24.16 -3.96 -7.37
C HIS A 192 25.01 -4.67 -6.31
N THR A 193 24.45 -5.68 -5.65
CA THR A 193 25.09 -6.40 -4.53
C THR A 193 26.24 -7.28 -5.00
N PHE A 194 26.04 -8.12 -6.02
CA PHE A 194 27.01 -9.13 -6.44
C PHE A 194 27.75 -8.80 -7.73
N LYS A 195 27.33 -7.74 -8.43
CA LYS A 195 27.88 -7.34 -9.74
C LYS A 195 27.72 -8.44 -10.80
N ASN A 196 26.65 -9.23 -10.71
CA ASN A 196 26.31 -10.28 -11.65
C ASN A 196 24.80 -10.30 -11.97
N GLU A 197 24.41 -11.18 -12.87
CA GLU A 197 23.02 -11.44 -13.27
C GLU A 197 22.62 -12.90 -13.10
N GLU A 198 23.43 -13.67 -12.38
CA GLU A 198 23.15 -15.08 -12.12
C GLU A 198 21.92 -15.20 -11.23
N ILE A 199 20.96 -16.04 -11.62
CA ILE A 199 19.73 -16.20 -10.85
C ILE A 199 20.08 -16.79 -9.49
N PHE A 200 19.82 -16.02 -8.44
CA PHE A 200 19.88 -16.48 -7.06
C PHE A 200 18.53 -17.06 -6.66
N GLU A 201 18.41 -18.40 -6.72
CA GLU A 201 17.16 -19.14 -6.51
C GLU A 201 16.45 -18.77 -5.19
N PRO A 202 17.11 -18.71 -4.02
CA PRO A 202 16.45 -18.33 -2.76
C PRO A 202 15.70 -16.98 -2.85
N LEU A 203 16.29 -15.96 -3.47
CA LEU A 203 15.66 -14.65 -3.59
C LEU A 203 14.45 -14.69 -4.54
N TYR A 204 14.56 -15.41 -5.65
CA TYR A 204 13.46 -15.58 -6.59
C TYR A 204 12.29 -16.35 -5.95
N ASP A 205 12.59 -17.46 -5.28
CA ASP A 205 11.60 -18.26 -4.54
C ASP A 205 10.88 -17.43 -3.48
N ILE A 206 11.61 -16.62 -2.70
CA ILE A 206 11.01 -15.71 -1.73
C ILE A 206 9.99 -14.79 -2.42
N LEU A 207 10.36 -14.12 -3.51
CA LEU A 207 9.46 -13.20 -4.21
C LEU A 207 8.21 -13.91 -4.75
N ILE A 208 8.38 -15.09 -5.34
CA ILE A 208 7.26 -15.89 -5.84
C ILE A 208 6.32 -16.29 -4.68
N GLU A 209 6.86 -16.76 -3.56
CA GLU A 209 6.06 -17.21 -2.43
C GLU A 209 5.35 -16.06 -1.70
N VAL A 210 6.00 -14.91 -1.50
CA VAL A 210 5.34 -13.75 -0.86
C VAL A 210 4.26 -13.16 -1.77
N MET A 211 4.45 -13.13 -3.09
CA MET A 211 3.37 -12.77 -4.04
C MET A 211 2.19 -13.74 -3.92
N GLN A 212 2.45 -15.05 -3.86
CA GLN A 212 1.42 -16.06 -3.66
C GLN A 212 0.64 -15.90 -2.33
N ASN A 213 1.31 -15.41 -1.30
CA ASN A 213 0.74 -15.23 0.03
C ASN A 213 -0.07 -13.94 0.18
N THR A 214 -0.10 -13.07 -0.84
CA THR A 214 -0.93 -11.86 -0.86
C THR A 214 -2.39 -12.20 -0.55
N ASN A 215 -2.88 -11.74 0.59
CA ASN A 215 -4.25 -11.98 1.05
C ASN A 215 -5.05 -10.67 1.05
N ASN A 216 -5.11 -10.02 -0.12
CA ASN A 216 -5.93 -8.84 -0.31
C ASN A 216 -7.31 -9.22 -0.86
N HIS A 217 -8.34 -9.05 -0.01
CA HIS A 217 -9.74 -8.96 -0.43
C HIS A 217 -10.02 -7.57 -1.05
N ALA A 218 -9.16 -7.10 -1.95
CA ALA A 218 -9.24 -5.74 -2.49
C ALA A 218 -10.44 -5.60 -3.45
N GLY A 219 -11.58 -5.20 -2.88
CA GLY A 219 -12.77 -4.73 -3.58
C GLY A 219 -13.81 -5.80 -3.93
N GLU A 220 -14.95 -5.34 -4.43
CA GLU A 220 -16.17 -6.11 -4.80
C GLU A 220 -15.92 -7.29 -5.76
N THR A 221 -14.70 -7.44 -6.29
CA THR A 221 -14.31 -8.48 -7.25
C THR A 221 -13.29 -9.45 -6.67
N ARG A 222 -13.74 -10.68 -6.42
CA ARG A 222 -12.88 -11.80 -6.03
C ARG A 222 -11.82 -12.06 -7.12
N GLY A 223 -10.56 -12.18 -6.74
CA GLY A 223 -9.46 -12.54 -7.66
C GLY A 223 -8.52 -11.40 -8.08
N LYS A 224 -8.65 -10.21 -7.48
CA LYS A 224 -7.64 -9.15 -7.60
C LYS A 224 -6.66 -9.19 -6.44
N TYR A 225 -5.37 -9.08 -6.76
CA TYR A 225 -4.28 -9.04 -5.80
C TYR A 225 -3.63 -7.66 -5.89
N ASP A 226 -3.47 -7.01 -4.74
CA ASP A 226 -2.91 -5.66 -4.64
C ASP A 226 -1.71 -5.75 -3.71
N TRP A 227 -0.52 -5.48 -4.20
CA TRP A 227 0.71 -5.59 -3.42
C TRP A 227 1.74 -4.56 -3.87
N TRP A 228 2.69 -4.33 -2.98
CA TRP A 228 3.77 -3.37 -3.14
C TRP A 228 5.10 -4.10 -3.01
N LEU A 229 6.03 -3.77 -3.89
CA LEU A 229 7.41 -4.25 -3.84
C LEU A 229 8.34 -3.06 -3.98
N ASN A 230 9.19 -2.85 -2.98
CA ASN A 230 10.28 -1.89 -3.03
C ASN A 230 11.60 -2.65 -3.12
N VAL A 231 12.45 -2.29 -4.06
CA VAL A 231 13.84 -2.75 -4.16
C VAL A 231 14.73 -1.52 -4.16
N TYR A 232 15.55 -1.39 -3.11
CA TYR A 232 16.43 -0.26 -2.90
C TYR A 232 17.88 -0.71 -2.81
N ASN A 233 18.66 -0.33 -3.82
CA ASN A 233 20.10 -0.48 -3.88
C ASN A 233 20.75 0.67 -3.12
N HIS A 234 21.39 0.37 -1.99
CA HIS A 234 22.02 1.38 -1.13
C HIS A 234 23.27 1.95 -1.82
N PRO A 235 23.28 3.24 -2.23
CA PRO A 235 24.32 3.76 -3.12
C PRO A 235 25.75 3.61 -2.60
N ASP A 236 25.92 3.73 -1.28
CA ASP A 236 27.23 3.76 -0.61
C ASP A 236 27.62 2.40 -0.01
N SER A 237 26.94 1.32 -0.38
CA SER A 237 27.25 -0.03 0.07
C SER A 237 27.02 -1.07 -1.03
N SER A 238 27.20 -2.35 -0.70
CA SER A 238 26.79 -3.46 -1.58
C SER A 238 25.49 -4.11 -1.09
N ILE A 239 24.71 -3.40 -0.28
CA ILE A 239 23.47 -3.90 0.29
C ILE A 239 22.31 -3.53 -0.65
N THR A 240 21.44 -4.49 -0.90
CA THR A 240 20.11 -4.22 -1.46
C THR A 240 19.05 -4.62 -0.44
N SER A 241 18.17 -3.68 -0.13
CA SER A 241 16.99 -3.93 0.69
C SER A 241 15.77 -4.18 -0.17
N TYR A 242 14.93 -5.11 0.28
CA TYR A 242 13.65 -5.42 -0.32
C TYR A 242 12.56 -5.22 0.72
N THR A 243 11.44 -4.65 0.30
CA THR A 243 10.20 -4.63 1.09
C THR A 243 9.06 -5.14 0.22
N PHE A 244 8.42 -6.22 0.65
CA PHE A 244 7.17 -6.68 0.07
C PHE A 244 6.03 -6.43 1.05
N LEU A 245 4.92 -5.89 0.57
CA LEU A 245 3.82 -5.46 1.41
C LEU A 245 2.46 -5.78 0.76
N ASP A 246 1.57 -6.38 1.55
CA ASP A 246 0.13 -6.37 1.33
C ASP A 246 -0.58 -5.63 2.47
N LEU A 247 -1.66 -4.93 2.13
CA LEU A 247 -2.54 -4.23 3.10
C LEU A 247 -3.76 -5.08 3.48
N GLY A 248 -3.56 -6.39 3.64
CA GLY A 248 -4.63 -7.36 3.83
C GLY A 248 -5.03 -7.55 5.29
N SER A 249 -5.66 -8.69 5.57
CA SER A 249 -5.98 -9.08 6.95
C SER A 249 -4.76 -9.46 7.78
N GLY A 250 -3.63 -9.74 7.13
CA GLY A 250 -2.47 -10.37 7.75
C GLY A 250 -2.55 -11.91 7.81
N ILE A 251 -1.40 -12.53 8.06
CA ILE A 251 -1.20 -13.98 8.09
C ILE A 251 -1.99 -14.64 9.22
N PHE A 252 -1.98 -14.04 10.42
CA PHE A 252 -2.58 -14.66 11.61
C PHE A 252 -4.11 -14.59 11.62
N GLU A 253 -4.68 -13.80 10.71
CA GLU A 253 -6.11 -13.73 10.43
C GLU A 253 -6.52 -14.46 9.16
N SER A 254 -5.58 -15.13 8.49
CA SER A 254 -5.88 -15.97 7.33
C SER A 254 -6.71 -17.20 7.69
N LEU A 255 -7.50 -17.71 6.75
CA LEU A 255 -8.38 -18.87 6.99
C LEU A 255 -7.66 -20.12 7.51
N PRO A 256 -6.49 -20.55 6.96
CA PRO A 256 -5.76 -21.70 7.48
C PRO A 256 -5.33 -21.51 8.93
N VAL A 257 -4.80 -20.34 9.26
CA VAL A 257 -4.37 -20.03 10.62
C VAL A 257 -5.57 -20.00 11.56
N ARG A 258 -6.66 -19.30 11.22
CA ARG A 258 -7.91 -19.27 12.02
C ARG A 258 -8.49 -20.65 12.26
N SER A 259 -8.48 -21.54 11.27
CA SER A 259 -8.94 -22.92 11.43
C SER A 259 -8.06 -23.67 12.43
N PHE A 260 -6.74 -23.56 12.27
CA PHE A 260 -5.78 -24.15 13.21
C PHE A 260 -5.92 -23.58 14.62
N LYS A 261 -6.16 -22.26 14.77
CA LYS A 261 -6.42 -21.62 16.06
C LYS A 261 -7.61 -22.26 16.75
N LYS A 262 -8.70 -22.51 16.02
CA LYS A 262 -9.93 -23.09 16.55
C LYS A 262 -9.70 -24.52 17.05
N ASP A 263 -9.06 -25.36 16.23
CA ASP A 263 -8.79 -26.76 16.59
C ASP A 263 -7.90 -26.84 17.83
N PHE A 264 -6.87 -25.98 17.91
CA PHE A 264 -5.97 -25.93 19.05
C PHE A 264 -6.62 -25.31 20.30
N PHE A 265 -7.50 -24.32 20.13
CA PHE A 265 -8.29 -23.73 21.21
C PHE A 265 -9.17 -24.77 21.90
N GLU A 266 -9.86 -25.62 21.14
CA GLU A 266 -10.72 -26.68 21.69
C GLU A 266 -9.94 -27.67 22.58
N LEU A 267 -8.63 -27.80 22.38
CA LEU A 267 -7.74 -28.70 23.13
C LEU A 267 -7.08 -28.04 24.35
N PHE A 268 -6.72 -26.75 24.29
CA PHE A 268 -5.80 -26.14 25.26
C PHE A 268 -6.27 -24.82 25.91
N GLY A 269 -7.44 -24.29 25.51
CA GLY A 269 -8.00 -23.05 26.08
C GLY A 269 -7.42 -21.75 25.49
N TRP A 270 -7.87 -20.59 26.01
CA TRP A 270 -7.46 -19.26 25.54
C TRP A 270 -6.12 -18.82 26.14
N LYS A 271 -5.25 -18.24 25.30
CA LYS A 271 -4.08 -17.47 25.71
C LYS A 271 -4.00 -16.14 24.98
N SER A 272 -3.50 -15.10 25.64
CA SER A 272 -3.35 -13.76 25.08
C SER A 272 -2.22 -13.63 24.05
N ASP A 273 -1.26 -14.56 24.06
CA ASP A 273 -0.08 -14.60 23.21
C ASP A 273 -0.17 -15.63 22.07
N PHE A 274 -1.39 -16.05 21.72
CA PHE A 274 -1.63 -17.17 20.83
C PHE A 274 -0.92 -17.06 19.47
N ASN A 275 -0.88 -15.87 18.84
CA ASN A 275 -0.22 -15.70 17.56
C ASN A 275 1.28 -15.98 17.63
N LEU A 276 1.91 -15.67 18.76
CA LEU A 276 3.33 -15.93 19.00
C LEU A 276 3.60 -17.43 19.05
N GLU A 277 2.72 -18.22 19.69
CA GLU A 277 2.81 -19.68 19.72
C GLU A 277 2.65 -20.33 18.35
N LEU A 278 1.94 -19.68 17.42
CA LEU A 278 1.76 -20.18 16.05
C LEU A 278 2.97 -19.92 15.15
N VAL A 279 3.86 -18.97 15.49
CA VAL A 279 4.99 -18.59 14.63
C VAL A 279 5.88 -19.80 14.30
N PRO A 280 6.36 -20.60 15.27
CA PRO A 280 7.19 -21.77 14.95
C PRO A 280 6.44 -22.81 14.13
N LYS A 281 5.15 -23.04 14.42
CA LYS A 281 4.29 -24.00 13.72
C LYS A 281 4.05 -23.62 12.26
N LEU A 282 3.90 -22.32 12.01
CA LEU A 282 3.77 -21.74 10.69
C LEU A 282 5.03 -21.99 9.86
N PHE A 283 6.22 -21.73 10.42
CA PHE A 283 7.49 -21.93 9.74
C PHE A 283 7.88 -23.40 9.58
N ALA A 284 7.43 -24.27 10.48
CA ALA A 284 7.59 -25.72 10.37
C ALA A 284 6.63 -26.36 9.34
N GLY A 285 5.66 -25.61 8.83
CA GLY A 285 4.66 -26.11 7.87
C GLY A 285 3.57 -26.98 8.51
N GLU A 286 3.41 -26.91 9.84
CA GLU A 286 2.32 -27.59 10.55
C GLU A 286 0.96 -26.99 10.19
N ILE A 287 0.92 -25.69 9.89
CA ILE A 287 -0.29 -24.98 9.46
C ILE A 287 -0.44 -25.13 7.94
N LYS A 288 -1.15 -26.18 7.52
CA LYS A 288 -1.36 -26.47 6.10
C LYS A 288 -2.40 -25.55 5.47
N SER A 289 -2.05 -24.95 4.33
CA SER A 289 -3.06 -24.25 3.52
C SER A 289 -4.07 -25.26 2.96
N ARG A 290 -5.33 -24.83 2.82
CA ARG A 290 -6.46 -25.67 2.39
C ARG A 290 -6.32 -26.27 0.97
N THR A 291 -5.34 -25.83 0.18
CA THR A 291 -5.14 -26.24 -1.22
C THR A 291 -3.90 -27.13 -1.34
N ALA A 292 -4.09 -28.44 -1.20
CA ALA A 292 -3.08 -29.47 -1.44
C ALA A 292 -2.84 -29.70 -2.96
N LYS A 293 -2.43 -28.67 -3.70
CA LYS A 293 -1.96 -28.87 -5.09
C LYS A 293 -0.44 -29.13 -5.07
N PRO A 294 0.05 -30.23 -5.69
CA PRO A 294 1.49 -30.57 -5.72
C PRO A 294 2.37 -29.49 -6.36
N GLU A 295 1.80 -28.72 -7.29
CA GLU A 295 2.47 -27.64 -8.04
C GLU A 295 2.38 -26.25 -7.39
N ARG A 296 2.00 -26.16 -6.11
CA ARG A 296 2.13 -24.93 -5.32
C ARG A 296 3.38 -24.99 -4.45
N GLY A 297 4.10 -23.87 -4.36
CA GLY A 297 5.33 -23.77 -3.58
C GLY A 297 5.11 -24.11 -2.12
N LYS A 298 6.22 -24.39 -1.42
CA LYS A 298 6.18 -24.92 -0.05
C LYS A 298 5.63 -23.90 0.96
N GLY A 299 5.33 -22.68 0.52
CA GLY A 299 4.62 -21.65 1.27
C GLY A 299 5.56 -20.83 2.15
N ILE A 300 4.99 -20.31 3.24
CA ILE A 300 5.73 -19.62 4.30
C ILE A 300 6.95 -20.44 4.82
N PRO A 301 6.87 -21.79 4.95
CA PRO A 301 8.05 -22.62 5.23
C PRO A 301 9.21 -22.46 4.23
N GLN A 302 8.92 -22.26 2.94
CA GLN A 302 9.95 -22.02 1.92
C GLN A 302 10.65 -20.70 2.18
N VAL A 303 9.88 -19.62 2.41
CA VAL A 303 10.40 -18.29 2.71
C VAL A 303 11.32 -18.34 3.94
N PHE A 304 10.90 -19.05 4.99
CA PHE A 304 11.72 -19.25 6.18
C PHE A 304 12.99 -20.06 5.90
N GLY A 305 12.92 -21.10 5.06
CA GLY A 305 14.09 -21.87 4.64
C GLY A 305 15.08 -21.02 3.85
N CYS A 306 14.61 -20.30 2.84
CA CYS A 306 15.42 -19.40 2.01
C CYS A 306 16.06 -18.28 2.84
N SER A 307 15.36 -17.72 3.84
CA SER A 307 15.89 -16.65 4.68
C SER A 307 17.11 -17.08 5.53
N GLN A 308 17.34 -18.38 5.69
CA GLN A 308 18.52 -18.88 6.43
C GLN A 308 19.80 -18.77 5.63
N ASP A 309 19.74 -18.62 4.30
CA ASP A 309 20.91 -18.50 3.44
C ASP A 309 21.85 -17.35 3.90
N GLY A 310 23.16 -17.58 3.82
CA GLY A 310 24.20 -16.67 4.32
C GLY A 310 24.23 -15.29 3.66
N THR A 311 23.66 -15.18 2.46
CA THR A 311 23.48 -13.93 1.71
C THR A 311 22.51 -12.98 2.40
N PHE A 312 21.48 -13.49 3.09
CA PHE A 312 20.53 -12.65 3.82
C PHE A 312 21.11 -12.28 5.18
N LYS A 313 21.29 -10.97 5.43
CA LYS A 313 21.79 -10.45 6.72
C LYS A 313 20.68 -10.09 7.68
N LYS A 314 19.54 -9.70 7.14
CA LYS A 314 18.34 -9.32 7.88
C LYS A 314 17.13 -9.87 7.14
N PHE A 315 16.19 -10.42 7.89
CA PHE A 315 14.93 -10.91 7.32
C PHE A 315 13.82 -10.78 8.36
N ILE A 316 12.90 -9.86 8.14
CA ILE A 316 11.85 -9.48 9.08
C ILE A 316 10.49 -9.73 8.44
N LEU A 317 9.58 -10.32 9.22
CA LEU A 317 8.16 -10.41 8.93
C LEU A 317 7.40 -9.62 9.99
N ILE A 318 6.51 -8.73 9.55
CA ILE A 318 5.54 -8.06 10.41
C ILE A 318 4.14 -8.38 9.89
N SER A 319 3.29 -8.95 10.73
CA SER A 319 1.88 -9.20 10.39
C SER A 319 1.03 -9.27 11.64
N ASN A 320 -0.11 -8.59 11.62
CA ASN A 320 -0.99 -8.47 12.79
C ASN A 320 -0.23 -7.94 14.02
N ASP A 321 -0.18 -8.71 15.10
CA ASP A 321 0.52 -8.42 16.36
C ASP A 321 1.88 -9.13 16.46
N ILE A 322 2.43 -9.61 15.35
CA ILE A 322 3.70 -10.34 15.33
C ILE A 322 4.79 -9.56 14.60
N TYR A 323 5.94 -9.47 15.27
CA TYR A 323 7.23 -9.16 14.68
C TYR A 323 8.10 -10.41 14.75
N ALA A 324 8.59 -10.88 13.61
CA ALA A 324 9.44 -12.05 13.51
C ALA A 324 10.73 -11.72 12.76
N ASP A 325 11.86 -11.86 13.44
CA ASP A 325 13.19 -11.92 12.83
C ASP A 325 13.46 -13.37 12.42
N LEU A 326 13.32 -13.64 11.12
CA LEU A 326 13.47 -14.97 10.55
C LEU A 326 14.94 -15.40 10.53
N LYS A 327 15.88 -14.46 10.46
CA LYS A 327 17.31 -14.77 10.41
C LYS A 327 17.82 -15.20 11.79
N ASN A 328 17.44 -14.46 12.82
CA ASN A 328 17.83 -14.74 14.20
C ASN A 328 16.86 -15.68 14.93
N LYS A 329 15.76 -16.07 14.28
CA LYS A 329 14.69 -16.92 14.84
C LYS A 329 14.14 -16.35 16.16
N SER A 330 13.99 -15.03 16.19
CA SER A 330 13.49 -14.28 17.34
C SER A 330 12.14 -13.66 17.01
N TYR A 331 11.15 -13.93 17.85
CA TYR A 331 9.75 -13.57 17.61
C TYR A 331 9.20 -12.85 18.83
N LYS A 332 8.43 -11.79 18.62
CA LYS A 332 7.80 -11.04 19.70
C LYS A 332 6.42 -10.56 19.30
N LEU A 333 5.57 -10.39 20.30
CA LEU A 333 4.34 -9.63 20.15
C LEU A 333 4.68 -8.14 20.03
N ILE A 334 3.89 -7.45 19.22
CA ILE A 334 3.80 -6.00 19.21
C ILE A 334 2.40 -5.61 19.71
N ASN A 335 2.35 -4.59 20.56
CA ASN A 335 1.10 -4.15 21.19
C ASN A 335 0.19 -3.37 20.21
N THR A 336 0.75 -2.98 19.07
CA THR A 336 0.05 -2.26 18.02
C THR A 336 -0.14 -3.17 16.81
N GLN A 337 -1.38 -3.41 16.42
CA GLN A 337 -1.70 -4.23 15.26
C GLN A 337 -1.29 -3.56 13.94
N PHE A 338 -0.64 -4.33 13.09
CA PHE A 338 -0.39 -4.03 11.69
C PHE A 338 -1.45 -4.67 10.80
N ASP A 339 -2.26 -3.83 10.14
CA ASP A 339 -3.24 -4.25 9.14
C ASP A 339 -2.53 -4.58 7.82
N GLY A 340 -2.06 -5.83 7.72
CA GLY A 340 -1.43 -6.38 6.53
C GLY A 340 -0.33 -7.40 6.83
N THR A 341 0.49 -7.65 5.80
CA THR A 341 1.69 -8.47 5.88
C THR A 341 2.84 -7.72 5.22
N MET A 342 3.92 -7.51 5.96
CA MET A 342 5.15 -6.91 5.45
C MET A 342 6.30 -7.88 5.62
N TYR A 343 7.01 -8.15 4.52
CA TYR A 343 8.31 -8.80 4.54
C TYR A 343 9.37 -7.77 4.20
N TYR A 344 10.47 -7.79 4.95
CA TYR A 344 11.66 -7.01 4.67
C TYR A 344 12.89 -7.89 4.71
N TRP A 345 13.81 -7.72 3.76
CA TRP A 345 15.09 -8.40 3.83
C TRP A 345 16.22 -7.59 3.18
N GLU A 346 17.44 -7.92 3.58
CA GLU A 346 18.67 -7.34 3.04
C GLU A 346 19.55 -8.46 2.49
N ILE A 347 20.00 -8.32 1.24
CA ILE A 347 21.07 -9.13 0.66
C ILE A 347 22.39 -8.36 0.69
N ASN A 348 23.49 -9.08 0.91
CA ASN A 348 24.82 -8.50 0.95
C ASN A 348 25.85 -9.49 0.36
N ASN A 349 26.98 -8.98 -0.13
CA ASN A 349 28.10 -9.74 -0.69
C ASN A 349 29.26 -10.00 0.30
N LYS A 350 29.12 -9.58 1.57
CA LYS A 350 30.12 -9.74 2.62
C LYS A 350 29.70 -10.71 3.71
#